data_AF-A0A218PAT7-F1
#
_entry.id   AF-A0A218PAT7-F1
#
_cell.length_a   1.000
_cell.length_b   1.000
_cell.length_c   1.000
_cell.angle_alpha   90.00
_cell.angle_beta   90.00
_cell.angle_gamma   90.00
#
_symmetry.space_group_name_H-M   'P 1'
#
loop_
_entity.id
_entity.type
_entity.pdbx_description
1 polymer ?
#
loop_
_entity_poly.entity_id
_entity_poly.type
_entity_poly.pdbx_seq_one_letter_code
_entity_poly.pdbx_strand_id
1 'polypeptide(L)'
;MRLISLPLSLLVVLSFLFPWFRVDGERITFIEVLRSTLFGSDGLTFSLSWLNPDSNGGIIAFILFLIALLLILLGILYGLRGGRTGPALGVLGMLIFTLVLWYIHGPGYLKVIDKGYVMAFLSFTAGLLLAGGEKL
;
A
#
# COMPACT_ATOMS: atom_id res chain seq x y z
N MET A 1 -11.65 -21.07 -8.14
CA MET A 1 -12.18 -19.68 -8.12
C MET A 1 -11.11 -18.63 -8.48
N ARG A 2 -10.32 -18.87 -9.54
CA ARG A 2 -9.21 -18.00 -9.99
C ARG A 2 -9.64 -16.74 -10.74
N LEU A 3 -10.88 -16.71 -11.23
CA LEU A 3 -11.39 -15.67 -12.14
C LEU A 3 -11.62 -14.31 -11.47
N ILE A 4 -11.77 -14.24 -10.13
CA ILE A 4 -12.11 -12.99 -9.43
C ILE A 4 -10.87 -12.34 -8.79
N SER A 5 -9.93 -13.13 -8.27
CA SER A 5 -8.72 -12.56 -7.65
C SER A 5 -7.83 -11.87 -8.69
N LEU A 6 -7.71 -12.43 -9.90
CA LEU A 6 -6.90 -11.87 -10.97
C LEU A 6 -7.37 -10.46 -11.39
N PRO A 7 -8.64 -10.22 -11.78
CA PRO A 7 -9.08 -8.88 -12.15
C PRO A 7 -9.01 -7.90 -10.98
N LEU A 8 -9.21 -8.35 -9.74
CA LEU A 8 -9.05 -7.48 -8.56
C LEU A 8 -7.60 -7.12 -8.31
N SER A 9 -6.65 -8.04 -8.49
CA SER A 9 -5.22 -7.73 -8.44
C SER A 9 -4.79 -6.81 -9.59
N LEU A 10 -5.38 -6.95 -10.78
CA LEU A 10 -5.17 -5.99 -11.87
C LEU A 10 -5.72 -4.60 -11.52
N LEU A 11 -6.89 -4.52 -10.87
CA LEU A 11 -7.43 -3.25 -10.38
C LEU A 11 -6.51 -2.60 -9.33
N VAL A 12 -5.86 -3.40 -8.46
CA VAL A 12 -4.82 -2.86 -7.57
C VAL A 12 -3.64 -2.31 -8.37
N VAL A 13 -3.15 -3.03 -9.39
CA VAL A 13 -2.06 -2.51 -10.23
C VAL A 13 -2.48 -1.20 -10.92
N LEU A 14 -3.70 -1.12 -11.45
CA LEU A 14 -4.23 0.11 -12.04
C LEU A 14 -4.35 1.24 -11.01
N SER A 15 -4.66 0.92 -9.75
CA SER A 15 -4.73 1.90 -8.68
C SER A 15 -3.39 2.62 -8.44
N PHE A 16 -2.25 2.03 -8.81
CA PHE A 16 -0.93 2.63 -8.65
C PHE A 16 -0.70 3.84 -9.56
N LEU A 17 -1.46 3.94 -10.65
CA LEU A 17 -1.42 5.08 -11.58
C LEU A 17 -2.20 6.28 -11.02
N PHE A 18 -3.07 6.07 -10.04
CA PHE A 18 -3.81 7.14 -9.39
C PHE A 18 -3.03 7.68 -8.19
N PRO A 19 -3.32 8.92 -7.75
CA PRO A 19 -2.81 9.44 -6.49
C PRO A 19 -3.20 8.52 -5.34
N TRP A 20 -2.21 8.13 -4.54
CA TRP A 20 -2.39 7.42 -3.28
C TRP A 20 -2.40 8.37 -2.11
N PHE A 21 -1.62 9.46 -2.21
CA PHE A 21 -1.45 10.42 -1.14
C PHE A 21 -1.66 11.86 -1.61
N ARG A 22 -2.05 12.70 -0.66
CA ARG A 22 -2.04 14.16 -0.73
C ARG A 22 -1.21 14.69 0.42
N VAL A 23 -0.03 15.22 0.11
CA VAL A 23 0.86 15.83 1.11
C VAL A 23 1.15 17.24 0.63
N ASP A 24 0.89 18.23 1.48
CA ASP A 24 1.15 19.65 1.19
C ASP A 24 0.56 20.18 -0.13
N GLY A 25 -0.57 19.60 -0.56
CA GLY A 25 -1.26 19.96 -1.80
C GLY A 25 -0.79 19.19 -3.04
N GLU A 26 0.33 18.47 -2.95
CA GLU A 26 0.82 17.59 -4.00
C GLU A 26 0.16 16.22 -3.95
N ARG A 27 -0.04 15.62 -5.13
CA ARG A 27 -0.65 14.30 -5.29
C ARG A 27 0.41 13.29 -5.65
N ILE A 28 0.65 12.35 -4.75
CA ILE A 28 1.73 11.36 -4.88
C ILE A 28 1.13 10.01 -5.25
N THR A 29 1.65 9.40 -6.31
CA THR A 29 1.27 8.06 -6.77
C THR A 29 2.06 6.97 -6.05
N PHE A 30 1.58 5.73 -6.08
CA PHE A 30 2.34 4.60 -5.51
C PHE A 30 3.67 4.37 -6.22
N ILE A 31 3.70 4.60 -7.54
CA ILE A 31 4.92 4.44 -8.35
C ILE A 31 5.99 5.44 -7.93
N GLU A 32 5.60 6.68 -7.66
CA GLU A 32 6.53 7.70 -7.13
C GLU A 32 7.08 7.29 -5.78
N VAL A 33 6.25 6.78 -4.86
CA VAL A 33 6.71 6.25 -3.58
C VAL A 33 7.72 5.11 -3.77
N LEU A 34 7.42 4.14 -4.65
CA LEU A 34 8.36 3.05 -4.95
C LEU A 34 9.66 3.58 -5.55
N ARG A 35 9.59 4.51 -6.51
CA ARG A 35 10.77 5.08 -7.16
C ARG A 35 11.65 5.81 -6.15
N SER A 36 11.06 6.65 -5.29
CA SER A 36 11.77 7.36 -4.23
C SER A 36 12.39 6.41 -3.21
N THR A 37 11.70 5.31 -2.88
CA THR A 37 12.18 4.30 -1.93
C THR A 37 13.33 3.46 -2.50
N LEU A 38 13.30 3.12 -3.79
CA LEU A 38 14.26 2.20 -4.42
C LEU A 38 15.47 2.90 -5.07
N PHE A 39 15.27 4.08 -5.65
CA PHE A 39 16.26 4.73 -6.53
C PHE A 39 16.64 6.15 -6.09
N GLY A 40 16.20 6.61 -4.92
CA GLY A 40 16.47 7.98 -4.46
C GLY A 40 17.97 8.23 -4.24
N SER A 41 18.64 8.85 -5.22
CA SER A 41 19.99 9.44 -5.08
C SER A 41 19.95 10.81 -4.39
N ASP A 42 18.81 11.51 -4.45
CA ASP A 42 18.50 12.70 -3.67
C ASP A 42 17.64 12.25 -2.48
N GLY A 43 18.31 11.57 -1.53
CA GLY A 43 17.71 10.56 -0.67
C GLY A 43 16.46 11.01 0.09
N LEU A 44 15.39 10.20 0.03
CA LEU A 44 14.25 10.10 0.97
C LEU A 44 13.50 11.39 1.40
N THR A 45 13.99 12.58 1.07
CA THR A 45 13.77 13.81 1.86
C THR A 45 12.60 14.64 1.38
N PHE A 46 12.00 14.31 0.23
CA PHE A 46 10.82 15.05 -0.27
C PHE A 46 9.54 14.22 -0.21
N SER A 47 9.52 13.03 -0.83
CA SER A 47 8.30 12.18 -0.88
C SER A 47 8.00 11.46 0.44
N LEU A 48 9.01 11.24 1.29
CA LEU A 48 8.91 10.57 2.59
C LEU A 48 9.47 11.43 3.73
N SER A 49 9.54 12.75 3.55
CA SER A 49 9.96 13.71 4.60
C SER A 49 9.16 13.54 5.91
N TRP A 50 7.90 13.16 5.77
CA TRP A 50 6.99 12.86 6.87
C TRP A 50 7.33 11.56 7.62
N LEU A 51 8.15 10.69 7.04
CA LEU A 51 8.60 9.41 7.60
C LEU A 51 10.07 9.52 8.04
N ASN A 52 10.35 10.47 8.93
CA ASN A 52 11.71 10.76 9.40
C ASN A 52 12.14 9.81 10.55
N PRO A 53 13.23 9.02 10.41
CA PRO A 53 13.69 8.06 11.41
C PRO A 53 14.57 8.68 12.53
N ASP A 54 14.32 9.93 12.94
CA ASP A 54 15.13 10.61 13.97
C ASP A 54 14.84 10.16 15.42
N SER A 55 13.90 9.22 15.61
CA SER A 55 13.57 8.64 16.91
C SER A 55 13.33 7.14 16.79
N ASN A 56 13.43 6.40 17.90
CA ASN A 56 13.12 4.96 17.93
C ASN A 56 11.72 4.65 17.36
N GLY A 57 10.73 5.51 17.65
CA GLY A 57 9.38 5.38 17.07
C GLY A 57 9.35 5.64 15.57
N GLY A 58 10.11 6.62 15.09
CA GLY A 58 10.27 6.90 13.65
C GLY A 58 10.94 5.76 12.89
N ILE A 59 11.98 5.14 13.46
CA ILE A 59 12.66 3.97 12.89
C ILE A 59 11.68 2.80 12.75
N ILE A 60 10.88 2.52 13.78
CA ILE A 60 9.87 1.45 13.75
C ILE A 60 8.82 1.75 12.68
N ALA A 61 8.32 2.99 12.60
CA ALA A 61 7.37 3.40 11.58
C ALA A 61 7.94 3.24 10.16
N PHE A 62 9.22 3.58 9.96
CA PHE A 62 9.91 3.40 8.69
C PHE A 62 10.04 1.92 8.30
N ILE A 63 10.42 1.05 9.25
CA ILE A 63 10.50 -0.39 9.00
C ILE A 63 9.11 -0.97 8.67
N LEU A 64 8.08 -0.60 9.44
CA LEU A 64 6.70 -1.04 9.20
C LEU A 64 6.18 -0.55 7.85
N PHE A 65 6.55 0.66 7.43
CA PHE A 65 6.24 1.20 6.12
C PHE A 65 6.85 0.34 5.01
N LEU A 66 8.14 -0.01 5.11
CA LEU A 66 8.80 -0.88 4.14
C LEU A 66 8.16 -2.27 4.09
N ILE A 67 7.85 -2.85 5.25
CA ILE A 67 7.14 -4.14 5.35
C ILE A 67 5.77 -4.04 4.69
N ALA A 68 5.02 -2.97 4.93
CA ALA A 68 3.72 -2.74 4.32
C ALA A 68 3.82 -2.65 2.79
N LEU A 69 4.77 -1.88 2.26
CA LEU A 69 5.04 -1.79 0.83
C LEU A 69 5.34 -3.18 0.24
N LEU A 70 6.22 -3.95 0.88
CA LEU A 70 6.57 -5.28 0.42
C LEU A 70 5.35 -6.23 0.43
N LEU A 71 4.53 -6.19 1.48
CA LEU A 71 3.32 -7.01 1.59
C LEU A 71 2.29 -6.64 0.52
N ILE A 72 2.13 -5.36 0.19
CA ILE A 72 1.27 -4.89 -0.90
C ILE A 72 1.77 -5.46 -2.24
N LEU A 73 3.07 -5.36 -2.51
CA LEU A 73 3.68 -5.91 -3.73
C LEU A 73 3.54 -7.44 -3.81
N LEU A 74 3.83 -8.15 -2.73
CA LEU A 74 3.63 -9.60 -2.65
C LEU A 74 2.15 -9.95 -2.83
N GLY A 75 1.24 -9.16 -2.25
CA GLY A 75 -0.19 -9.36 -2.40
C GLY A 75 -0.66 -9.32 -3.85
N ILE A 76 -0.09 -8.42 -4.65
CA ILE A 76 -0.31 -8.37 -6.10
C ILE A 76 0.28 -9.60 -6.77
N LEU A 77 1.57 -9.89 -6.54
CA LEU A 77 2.27 -11.00 -7.19
C LEU A 77 1.58 -12.34 -6.96
N TYR A 78 1.18 -12.63 -5.72
CA TYR A 78 0.44 -13.84 -5.39
C TYR A 78 -1.03 -13.76 -5.82
N GLY A 79 -1.63 -12.58 -5.87
CA GLY A 79 -3.01 -12.41 -6.32
C GLY A 79 -3.20 -12.68 -7.82
N LEU A 80 -2.19 -12.32 -8.62
CA LEU A 80 -2.11 -12.64 -10.05
C LEU A 80 -2.04 -14.15 -10.32
N ARG A 81 -1.46 -14.94 -9.40
CA ARG A 81 -1.41 -16.41 -9.51
C ARG A 81 -2.76 -17.09 -9.22
N GLY A 82 -3.74 -16.33 -8.73
CA GLY A 82 -5.03 -16.85 -8.30
C GLY A 82 -5.04 -17.27 -6.84
N GLY A 83 -6.17 -17.07 -6.16
CA GLY A 83 -6.38 -17.54 -4.78
C GLY A 83 -6.40 -16.44 -3.72
N ARG A 84 -6.53 -16.84 -2.45
CA ARG A 84 -6.81 -15.92 -1.32
C ARG A 84 -5.55 -15.32 -0.68
N THR A 85 -4.40 -15.98 -0.82
CA THR A 85 -3.14 -15.57 -0.16
C THR A 85 -2.69 -14.19 -0.62
N GLY A 86 -2.74 -13.90 -1.92
CA GLY A 86 -2.38 -12.58 -2.45
C GLY A 86 -3.22 -11.45 -1.86
N PRO A 87 -4.56 -11.49 -2.02
CA PRO A 87 -5.44 -10.51 -1.39
C PRO A 87 -5.26 -10.40 0.12
N ALA A 88 -5.05 -11.51 0.84
CA ALA A 88 -4.79 -11.48 2.29
C ALA A 88 -3.51 -10.71 2.65
N LEU A 89 -2.39 -10.99 1.96
CA LEU A 89 -1.13 -10.25 2.15
C LEU A 89 -1.30 -8.77 1.78
N GLY A 90 -2.03 -8.48 0.71
CA GLY A 90 -2.35 -7.12 0.30
C GLY A 90 -3.14 -6.35 1.35
N VAL A 91 -4.23 -6.94 1.89
CA VAL A 91 -5.00 -6.34 2.99
C VAL A 91 -4.12 -6.11 4.22
N LEU A 92 -3.33 -7.10 4.62
CA LEU A 92 -2.42 -6.97 5.76
C LEU A 92 -1.41 -5.83 5.56
N GLY A 93 -0.79 -5.76 4.38
CA GLY A 93 0.11 -4.69 4.01
C GLY A 93 -0.58 -3.32 4.06
N MET A 94 -1.79 -3.21 3.51
CA MET A 94 -2.57 -1.97 3.54
C MET A 94 -2.93 -1.53 4.96
N LEU A 95 -3.28 -2.47 5.85
CA LEU A 95 -3.58 -2.16 7.26
C LEU A 95 -2.36 -1.65 8.02
N ILE A 96 -1.20 -2.30 7.84
CA ILE A 96 0.06 -1.83 8.41
C ILE A 96 0.39 -0.44 7.86
N PHE A 97 0.19 -0.23 6.55
CA PHE A 97 0.36 1.07 5.92
C PHE A 97 -0.56 2.13 6.56
N THR A 98 -1.85 1.81 6.77
CA THR A 98 -2.79 2.74 7.44
C THR A 98 -2.31 3.09 8.83
N LEU A 99 -1.82 2.11 9.60
CA LEU A 99 -1.34 2.33 10.96
C LEU A 99 -0.13 3.25 10.99
N VAL A 100 0.80 3.11 10.04
CA VAL A 100 1.93 4.03 9.90
C VAL A 100 1.46 5.45 9.59
N LEU A 101 0.54 5.61 8.63
CA LEU A 101 -0.01 6.93 8.30
C LEU A 101 -0.74 7.56 9.48
N TRP A 102 -1.51 6.75 10.22
CA TRP A 102 -2.23 7.21 11.40
C TRP A 102 -1.27 7.61 12.53
N TYR A 103 -0.19 6.85 12.74
CA TYR A 103 0.85 7.20 13.70
C TYR A 103 1.50 8.56 13.41
N ILE A 104 1.74 8.87 12.12
CA ILE A 104 2.45 10.09 11.70
C ILE A 104 1.52 11.30 11.62
N HIS A 105 0.36 11.14 10.99
CA HIS A 105 -0.55 12.24 10.69
C HIS A 105 -1.73 12.35 11.68
N GLY A 106 -1.83 11.43 12.64
CA GLY A 106 -2.91 11.40 13.63
C GLY A 106 -4.29 11.33 12.97
N PRO A 107 -5.32 11.98 13.55
CA PRO A 107 -6.66 12.06 12.97
C PRO A 107 -6.71 12.71 11.58
N GLY A 108 -5.66 13.44 11.18
CA GLY A 108 -5.55 14.09 9.87
C GLY A 108 -5.27 13.14 8.71
N TYR A 109 -4.91 11.87 8.98
CA TYR A 109 -4.49 10.91 7.94
C TYR A 109 -5.54 10.69 6.84
N LEU A 110 -6.84 10.82 7.14
CA LEU A 110 -7.91 10.70 6.14
C LEU A 110 -7.85 11.79 5.06
N LYS A 111 -7.26 12.95 5.37
CA LYS A 111 -7.02 14.02 4.39
C LYS A 111 -5.80 13.74 3.51
N VAL A 112 -4.90 12.88 3.98
CA VAL A 112 -3.69 12.45 3.27
C VAL A 112 -4.00 11.33 2.29
N ILE A 113 -4.97 10.47 2.58
CA ILE A 113 -5.35 9.36 1.69
C ILE A 113 -6.11 9.87 0.45
N ASP A 114 -5.79 9.33 -0.73
CA ASP A 114 -6.49 9.63 -1.99
C ASP A 114 -7.04 8.36 -2.67
N LYS A 115 -7.67 8.53 -3.84
CA LYS A 115 -8.49 7.53 -4.54
C LYS A 115 -7.73 6.24 -4.86
N GLY A 116 -6.46 6.33 -5.23
CA GLY A 116 -5.63 5.16 -5.54
C GLY A 116 -5.50 4.22 -4.34
N TYR A 117 -5.29 4.78 -3.15
CA TYR A 117 -5.21 4.01 -1.91
C TYR A 117 -6.55 3.32 -1.59
N VAL A 118 -7.67 4.06 -1.69
CA VAL A 118 -9.01 3.51 -1.42
C VAL A 118 -9.34 2.39 -2.42
N MET A 119 -9.03 2.61 -3.70
CA MET A 119 -9.24 1.63 -4.76
C MET A 119 -8.42 0.35 -4.51
N ALA A 120 -7.15 0.49 -4.12
CA ALA A 120 -6.30 -0.64 -3.75
C ALA A 120 -6.87 -1.41 -2.56
N PHE A 121 -7.28 -0.70 -1.50
CA PHE A 121 -7.81 -1.31 -0.29
C PHE A 121 -9.10 -2.09 -0.55
N LEU A 122 -10.04 -1.48 -1.28
CA LEU A 122 -11.28 -2.15 -1.66
C LEU A 122 -11.04 -3.34 -2.59
N SER A 123 -10.10 -3.22 -3.53
CA SER A 123 -9.79 -4.32 -4.47
C SER A 123 -9.17 -5.52 -3.75
N PHE A 124 -8.23 -5.29 -2.83
CA PHE A 124 -7.68 -6.36 -1.99
C PHE A 124 -8.73 -6.95 -1.04
N THR A 125 -9.56 -6.13 -0.42
CA THR A 125 -10.60 -6.60 0.51
C THR A 125 -11.65 -7.41 -0.24
N ALA A 126 -12.13 -6.93 -1.38
CA ALA A 126 -13.01 -7.69 -2.26
C ALA A 126 -12.33 -8.98 -2.72
N GLY A 127 -11.04 -8.93 -3.05
CA GLY A 127 -10.27 -10.09 -3.46
C GLY A 127 -10.20 -11.13 -2.35
N LEU A 128 -10.05 -10.70 -1.10
CA LEU A 128 -10.00 -11.57 0.08
C LEU A 128 -11.35 -12.22 0.37
N LEU A 129 -12.44 -11.44 0.28
CA LEU A 129 -13.79 -11.90 0.59
C LEU A 129 -14.37 -12.79 -0.53
N LEU A 130 -14.10 -12.44 -1.78
CA LEU A 130 -14.67 -13.09 -2.96
C LEU A 130 -13.80 -14.22 -3.52
N ALA A 131 -12.50 -14.24 -3.22
CA ALA A 131 -11.67 -15.43 -3.42
C ALA A 131 -11.97 -16.49 -2.34
N GLY A 132 -13.23 -16.92 -2.26
CA GLY A 132 -13.57 -18.17 -1.61
C GLY A 132 -12.98 -19.35 -2.39
N GLY A 133 -12.81 -20.50 -1.73
CA GLY A 133 -12.64 -21.81 -2.37
C GLY A 133 -11.41 -22.01 -3.27
N GLU A 134 -10.25 -22.22 -2.65
CA GLU A 134 -9.43 -23.43 -2.87
C GLU A 134 -8.23 -23.39 -1.90
N LYS A 135 -8.25 -24.36 -0.97
CA LYS A 135 -7.17 -24.93 -0.15
C LYS A 135 -5.99 -24.02 0.27
N LEU A 136 -5.89 -23.80 1.59
CA LEU A 136 -4.59 -23.74 2.28
C LEU A 136 -3.75 -24.97 1.88
#